data_AF-A0A3M0WJG7-F1
#
_entry.id   AF-A0A3M0WJG7-F1
#
_cell.length_a   1.000
_cell.length_b   1.000
_cell.length_c   1.000
_cell.angle_alpha   90.00
_cell.angle_beta   90.00
_cell.angle_gamma   90.00
#
_symmetry.space_group_name_H-M   'P 1'
#
loop_
_entity.id
_entity.type
_entity.pdbx_description
1 polymer ?
#
loop_
_entity_poly.entity_id
_entity_poly.type
_entity_poly.pdbx_seq_one_letter_code
_entity_poly.pdbx_strand_id
1 'polypeptide(L)'
;LLGTPMPVLLLDRSDVVFAAPPRLEIGAEPGMRVSLFPLAPVRGRSEGLRWPIDGLELAPGRRIGTSNEATARRVVVETEGPGLLVILPAAALEAALAALTAGAQGRR
;
A
#
# COMPACT_ATOMS: atom_id res chain seq x y z
N LEU A 1 -21.50 18.14 -6.29
CA LEU A 1 -20.29 18.09 -7.12
C LEU A 1 -19.13 17.55 -6.28
N LEU A 2 -19.09 16.24 -6.03
CA LEU A 2 -17.85 15.60 -5.59
C LEU A 2 -17.67 14.45 -6.55
N GLY A 3 -16.77 14.63 -7.52
CA GLY A 3 -16.44 13.61 -8.51
C GLY A 3 -15.85 12.37 -7.85
N THR A 4 -15.68 11.31 -8.63
CA THR A 4 -14.99 10.10 -8.19
C THR A 4 -13.64 10.47 -7.56
N PRO A 5 -13.35 10.05 -6.31
CA PRO A 5 -12.09 10.41 -5.66
C PRO A 5 -10.92 9.90 -6.49
N MET A 6 -10.00 10.80 -6.85
CA MET A 6 -8.81 10.47 -7.62
C MET A 6 -7.66 10.07 -6.69
N PRO A 7 -6.87 9.04 -7.04
CA PRO A 7 -5.66 8.73 -6.30
C PRO A 7 -4.70 9.91 -6.26
N VAL A 8 -4.09 10.13 -5.10
CA VAL A 8 -3.01 11.11 -4.89
C VAL A 8 -1.80 10.35 -4.38
N LEU A 9 -0.63 10.67 -4.94
CA LEU A 9 0.67 10.21 -4.46
C LEU A 9 1.58 11.40 -4.19
N LEU A 10 2.47 11.24 -3.22
CA LEU A 10 3.59 12.13 -2.96
C LEU A 10 4.85 11.44 -3.48
N LEU A 11 5.75 12.21 -4.09
CA LEU A 11 6.98 11.71 -4.67
C LEU A 11 8.14 12.60 -4.25
N ASP A 12 9.23 11.99 -3.80
CA ASP A 12 10.52 12.63 -3.66
C ASP A 12 11.61 11.81 -4.39
N ARG A 13 12.88 12.05 -4.07
CA ARG A 13 14.02 11.36 -4.71
C ARG A 13 14.12 9.88 -4.34
N SER A 14 13.56 9.49 -3.21
CA SER A 14 13.74 8.18 -2.58
C SER A 14 12.46 7.37 -2.52
N ASP A 15 11.31 8.03 -2.41
CA ASP A 15 10.06 7.42 -2.04
C ASP A 15 8.87 7.93 -2.86
N VAL A 16 7.94 7.00 -3.13
CA VAL A 16 6.57 7.28 -3.52
C VAL A 16 5.64 6.85 -2.39
N VAL A 17 4.75 7.75 -1.98
CA VAL A 17 3.84 7.54 -0.85
C VAL A 17 2.40 7.80 -1.29
N PHE A 18 1.48 6.91 -0.94
CA PHE A 18 0.06 7.07 -1.26
C PHE A 18 -0.83 6.38 -0.22
N ALA A 19 -2.09 6.81 -0.17
CA ALA A 19 -3.10 6.14 0.66
C ALA A 19 -3.50 4.81 0.01
N ALA A 20 -3.47 3.73 0.80
CA ALA A 20 -3.89 2.42 0.34
C ALA A 20 -5.39 2.44 -0.04
N PRO A 21 -5.77 2.01 -1.25
CA PRO A 21 -7.16 1.66 -1.54
C PRO A 21 -7.55 0.40 -0.74
N PRO A 22 -8.86 0.06 -0.62
CA PRO A 22 -9.32 -1.10 0.14
C PRO A 22 -8.67 -2.43 -0.26
N ARG A 23 -8.32 -2.56 -1.55
CA ARG A 23 -7.51 -3.63 -2.10
C ARG A 23 -6.48 -3.04 -3.04
N LEU A 24 -5.22 -3.37 -2.80
CA LEU A 24 -4.08 -2.92 -3.57
C LEU A 24 -3.27 -4.14 -4.03
N GLU A 25 -2.88 -4.14 -5.30
CA GLU A 25 -2.03 -5.17 -5.88
C GLU A 25 -0.85 -4.50 -6.58
N ILE A 26 0.36 -4.80 -6.13
CA ILE A 26 1.60 -4.17 -6.59
C ILE A 26 2.49 -5.23 -7.24
N GLY A 27 2.97 -4.93 -8.45
CA GLY A 27 4.11 -5.64 -9.02
C GLY A 27 5.39 -5.22 -8.32
N ALA A 28 6.13 -6.17 -7.77
CA ALA A 28 7.37 -5.93 -7.03
C ALA A 28 8.44 -6.93 -7.45
N GLU A 29 9.70 -6.67 -7.12
CA GLU A 29 10.73 -7.72 -7.14
C GLU A 29 10.97 -8.22 -5.72
N PRO A 30 11.25 -9.52 -5.50
CA PRO A 30 11.66 -10.01 -4.19
C PRO A 30 12.84 -9.19 -3.64
N GLY A 31 12.75 -8.75 -2.39
CA GLY A 31 13.72 -7.84 -1.78
C GLY A 31 13.33 -6.35 -1.88
N MET A 32 12.32 -5.99 -2.69
CA MET A 32 11.85 -4.60 -2.75
C MET A 32 11.19 -4.19 -1.43
N ARG A 33 11.57 -3.03 -0.89
CA ARG A 33 10.90 -2.43 0.26
C ARG A 33 9.43 -2.13 -0.05
N VAL A 34 8.53 -2.56 0.83
CA VAL A 34 7.11 -2.22 0.82
C VAL A 34 6.71 -1.79 2.24
N SER A 35 6.77 -0.51 2.55
CA SER A 35 6.48 -0.06 3.92
C SER A 35 5.00 0.30 4.09
N LEU A 36 4.41 -0.15 5.21
CA LEU A 36 3.01 0.13 5.57
C LEU A 36 2.96 0.99 6.83
N PHE A 37 2.35 2.17 6.74
CA PHE A 37 2.27 3.11 7.86
C PHE A 37 0.81 3.50 8.17
N PRO A 38 0.27 3.16 9.35
CA PRO A 38 -1.07 3.55 9.75
C PRO A 38 -1.13 5.02 10.21
N LEU A 39 -2.08 5.78 9.68
CA LEU A 39 -2.52 7.09 10.17
C LEU A 39 -3.77 6.98 11.07
N ALA A 40 -4.45 5.83 11.05
CA ALA A 40 -5.56 5.46 11.94
C ALA A 40 -5.44 3.97 12.29
N PRO A 41 -6.19 3.46 13.29
CA PRO A 41 -6.32 2.03 13.51
C PRO A 41 -6.86 1.32 12.26
N VAL A 42 -6.11 0.36 11.73
CA VAL A 42 -6.44 -0.40 10.52
C VAL A 42 -6.15 -1.88 10.75
N ARG A 43 -7.07 -2.73 10.31
CA ARG A 43 -6.89 -4.18 10.18
C ARG A 43 -6.82 -4.55 8.72
N GLY A 44 -6.08 -5.61 8.41
CA GLY A 44 -5.92 -6.06 7.05
C GLY A 44 -5.25 -7.42 6.93
N ARG A 45 -5.01 -7.80 5.69
CA ARG A 45 -4.28 -9.01 5.30
C ARG A 45 -3.32 -8.69 4.16
N SER A 46 -2.30 -9.51 4.00
CA SER A 46 -1.36 -9.33 2.92
C SER A 46 -0.77 -10.63 2.39
N GLU A 47 -0.53 -10.67 1.09
CA GLU A 47 0.18 -11.74 0.42
C GLU A 47 1.47 -11.19 -0.21
N GLY A 48 2.52 -12.02 -0.27
CA GLY A 48 3.79 -11.64 -0.90
C GLY A 48 4.64 -10.67 -0.09
N LEU A 49 4.26 -10.36 1.16
CA LEU A 49 5.08 -9.62 2.11
C LEU A 49 5.88 -10.58 3.01
N ARG A 50 7.10 -10.17 3.39
CA ARG A 50 7.98 -10.91 4.31
C ARG A 50 7.37 -11.01 5.70
N TRP A 51 6.68 -9.96 6.15
CA TRP A 51 5.95 -9.95 7.41
C TRP A 51 4.46 -9.71 7.14
N PRO A 52 3.64 -10.76 7.00
CA PRO A 52 2.22 -10.61 6.73
C PRO A 52 1.50 -9.82 7.83
N ILE A 53 0.46 -9.08 7.46
CA ILE A 53 -0.33 -8.25 8.40
C ILE A 53 -1.62 -8.93 8.91
N ASP A 54 -1.88 -10.17 8.48
CA ASP A 54 -3.05 -10.95 8.83
C ASP A 54 -3.24 -11.06 10.35
N GLY A 55 -4.43 -10.68 10.83
CA GLY A 55 -4.77 -10.70 12.25
C GLY A 55 -4.10 -9.61 13.09
N LEU A 56 -3.33 -8.69 12.48
CA LEU A 56 -2.74 -7.55 13.16
C LEU A 56 -3.68 -6.34 13.14
N GLU A 57 -3.67 -5.58 14.23
CA GLU A 57 -4.19 -4.22 14.27
C GLU A 57 -3.01 -3.24 14.18
N LEU A 58 -2.93 -2.52 13.07
CA LEU A 58 -1.94 -1.47 12.85
C LEU A 58 -2.51 -0.15 13.37
N ALA A 59 -1.73 0.61 14.16
CA ALA A 59 -2.17 1.90 14.67
C ALA A 59 -0.97 2.86 14.87
N PRO A 60 -1.17 4.18 14.68
CA PRO A 60 -0.14 5.17 14.95
C PRO A 60 0.39 5.06 16.39
N GLY A 61 1.70 5.12 16.57
CA GLY A 61 2.33 5.05 17.91
C GLY A 61 2.22 3.70 18.63
N ARG A 62 1.64 2.67 17.99
CA ARG A 62 1.58 1.30 18.50
C ARG A 62 2.31 0.35 17.55
N ARG A 63 1.56 -0.50 16.85
CA ARG A 63 2.11 -1.43 15.87
C ARG A 63 2.04 -0.82 14.47
N ILE A 64 3.19 -0.78 13.81
CA ILE A 64 3.33 -0.33 12.42
C ILE A 64 3.92 -1.47 11.57
N GLY A 65 3.74 -1.40 10.25
CA GLY A 65 4.29 -2.36 9.27
C GLY A 65 5.45 -1.78 8.46
N THR A 66 6.20 -0.85 9.05
CA THR A 66 7.30 -0.14 8.38
C THR A 66 8.47 -1.08 8.11
N SER A 67 9.13 -0.88 6.97
CA SER A 67 10.24 -1.69 6.44
C SER A 67 9.86 -3.12 6.05
N ASN A 68 8.61 -3.37 5.64
CA ASN A 68 8.29 -4.66 5.02
C ASN A 68 9.03 -4.83 3.69
N GLU A 69 9.04 -6.07 3.20
CA GLU A 69 9.77 -6.45 2.01
C GLU A 69 8.92 -7.40 1.18
N ALA A 70 8.91 -7.22 -0.14
CA ALA A 70 8.30 -8.17 -1.04
C ALA A 70 9.09 -9.49 -1.05
N THR A 71 8.41 -10.62 -0.93
CA THR A 71 8.97 -11.97 -1.08
C THR A 71 8.61 -12.61 -2.41
N ALA A 72 7.67 -12.03 -3.13
CA ALA A 72 7.18 -12.50 -4.41
C ALA A 72 7.07 -11.36 -5.41
N ARG A 73 6.83 -11.69 -6.68
CA ARG A 73 6.63 -10.70 -7.75
C ARG A 73 5.33 -9.91 -7.66
N ARG A 74 4.44 -10.35 -6.78
CA ARG A 74 3.11 -9.82 -6.56
C ARG A 74 2.92 -9.65 -5.07
N VAL A 75 2.60 -8.43 -4.67
CA VAL A 75 2.20 -8.09 -3.31
C VAL A 75 0.74 -7.68 -3.32
N VAL A 76 -0.06 -8.27 -2.43
CA VAL A 76 -1.46 -7.87 -2.22
C VAL A 76 -1.60 -7.33 -0.81
N VAL A 77 -2.27 -6.19 -0.67
CA VAL A 77 -2.65 -5.62 0.63
C VAL A 77 -4.14 -5.31 0.59
N GLU A 78 -4.87 -5.82 1.56
CA GLU A 78 -6.30 -5.56 1.73
C GLU A 78 -6.56 -5.04 3.13
N THR A 79 -7.35 -3.96 3.22
CA THR A 79 -7.63 -3.26 4.48
C THR A 79 -9.13 -3.18 4.71
N GLU A 80 -9.56 -3.39 5.96
CA GLU A 80 -10.97 -3.31 6.36
C GLU A 80 -11.50 -1.86 6.41
N GLY A 81 -10.61 -0.86 6.35
CA GLY A 81 -10.95 0.56 6.33
C GLY A 81 -9.80 1.46 5.86
N PRO A 82 -10.06 2.76 5.65
CA PRO A 82 -9.04 3.70 5.22
C PRO A 82 -8.06 4.03 6.35
N GLY A 83 -6.94 4.69 6.01
CA GLY A 83 -5.98 5.20 6.99
C GLY A 83 -4.65 4.46 6.99
N LEU A 84 -4.35 3.66 5.96
CA LEU A 84 -3.03 3.08 5.74
C LEU A 84 -2.32 3.81 4.60
N LEU A 85 -1.07 4.21 4.83
CA LEU A 85 -0.16 4.65 3.78
C LEU A 85 0.69 3.48 3.30
N VAL A 86 0.96 3.46 2.00
CA VAL A 86 1.97 2.60 1.38
C VAL A 86 3.13 3.49 0.94
N ILE A 87 4.34 3.04 1.26
CA ILE A 87 5.59 3.75 0.97
C ILE A 87 6.48 2.77 0.20
N LEU A 88 6.79 3.10 -1.05
CA LEU A 88 7.64 2.32 -1.95
C LEU A 88 8.86 3.14 -2.38
N PRO A 89 9.96 2.52 -2.82
CA PRO A 89 11.04 3.25 -3.47
C PRO A 89 10.53 4.09 -4.65
N ALA A 90 11.09 5.27 -4.89
CA ALA A 90 10.72 6.12 -6.03
C ALA A 90 10.85 5.40 -7.39
N ALA A 91 11.80 4.46 -7.50
CA ALA A 91 11.94 3.60 -8.68
C ALA A 91 10.71 2.70 -8.97
N ALA A 92 9.81 2.54 -7.99
CA ALA A 92 8.56 1.80 -8.10
C ALA A 92 7.35 2.67 -8.52
N LEU A 93 7.58 3.93 -8.95
CA LEU A 93 6.50 4.85 -9.32
C LEU A 93 5.52 4.26 -10.35
N GLU A 94 6.03 3.60 -11.39
CA GLU A 94 5.20 2.94 -12.41
C GLU A 94 4.31 1.84 -11.81
N ALA A 95 4.86 1.03 -10.90
CA ALA A 95 4.10 0.00 -10.21
C ALA A 95 3.02 0.61 -9.29
N ALA A 96 3.32 1.72 -8.61
CA ALA A 96 2.34 2.46 -7.81
C ALA A 96 1.20 3.02 -8.66
N LEU A 97 1.51 3.64 -9.81
CA LEU A 97 0.53 4.19 -10.74
C LEU A 97 -0.37 3.09 -11.33
N ALA A 98 0.21 1.97 -11.75
CA ALA A 98 -0.53 0.82 -12.26
C ALA A 98 -1.49 0.28 -11.18
N ALA A 99 -1.01 0.10 -9.95
CA ALA A 99 -1.82 -0.42 -8.85
C ALA A 99 -3.01 0.50 -8.51
N LEU A 100 -2.80 1.82 -8.49
CA LEU A 100 -3.83 2.81 -8.16
C LEU A 100 -4.86 3.01 -9.29
N THR A 101 -4.46 2.85 -10.55
CA THR A 101 -5.36 3.03 -11.70
C THR A 101 -6.17 1.78 -12.03
N ALA A 102 -5.63 0.57 -11.80
CA ALA A 102 -6.36 -0.68 -11.94
C ALA A 102 -7.55 -0.77 -10.96
N GLY A 103 -7.37 -0.35 -9.70
CA GLY A 103 -8.44 -0.29 -8.70
C GLY A 103 -9.53 0.74 -9.02
N ALA A 104 -9.20 1.82 -9.74
CA ALA A 104 -10.17 2.83 -10.18
C ALA A 104 -11.07 2.34 -11.32
N GLN A 105 -10.61 1.38 -12.12
CA GLN A 105 -11.37 0.81 -13.24
C GLN A 105 -12.46 -0.16 -12.79
N GLY A 106 -12.27 -0.89 -11.67
CA GLY A 106 -13.28 -1.80 -11.10
C GLY A 106 -14.42 -1.12 -10.31
N ARG A 107 -14.41 0.22 -10.20
CA ARG A 107 -15.45 1.02 -9.52
C ARG A 107 -16.37 1.79 -10.49
N ARG A 108 -16.18 1.62 -11.81
CA ARG A 108 -17.07 2.12 -12.85
C ARG A 108 -18.07 1.03 -13.25
#